data_AF-A0A3S0N939-F1
#
_entry.id   AF-A0A3S0N939-F1
#
_cell.length_a   1.000
_cell.length_b   1.000
_cell.length_c   1.000
_cell.angle_alpha   90.00
_cell.angle_beta   90.00
_cell.angle_gamma   90.00
#
_symmetry.space_group_name_H-M   'P 1'
#
loop_
_entity.id
_entity.type
_entity.pdbx_description
1 polymer ?
#
loop_
_entity_poly.entity_id
_entity_poly.type
_entity_poly.pdbx_seq_one_letter_code
_entity_poly.pdbx_strand_id
1 'polypeptide(L)'
;MDGNDDRHFDTSPAVSVRGLSMIPDKTQPDVPDPNYPDIKGRYYYFPLSGMYTSDANGCRCIKDPLYVVNDYDFPTEYLPPAAEYREGLSNPHAYQIVKSGSSSIIEIPVSKAFSVQSQLLNNTEILNPSNFNNLKANVLWTMNSGLISKISMVNASPSSLQDLANSRISVEIAPNQSGNAVVTLHNGSISAPVYWSWHIWVTDTPVTGYTYTTEAPVATAVNYINYVNKADVVLQTTFMDRDMGAVDVFPNVVNPLSPTAEELTRIRASAGMHYQWGRKDPLPVFQNIDNKSFFNLFLGTVAANGTVSYATLTPDVYNNLSGTYIVPYNTYAASSGVQDADKSADRIAKILSYSVKNPLIYMIPSAFAPFNSTVPNYTNGTDWLGTEPNLALDRWGRGERNPV
;
A
#
# COMPACT_ATOMS: atom_id res chain seq x y z
N MET A 1 32.76 -35.56 11.57
CA MET A 1 33.99 -35.11 10.90
C MET A 1 33.67 -34.93 9.42
N ASP A 2 33.89 -33.72 8.93
CA ASP A 2 34.18 -33.33 7.55
C ASP A 2 33.40 -34.03 6.44
N GLY A 3 32.15 -33.59 6.28
CA GLY A 3 31.35 -33.80 5.08
C GLY A 3 31.82 -32.89 3.97
N ASN A 4 33.00 -33.18 3.47
CA ASN A 4 33.73 -32.33 2.59
C ASN A 4 33.29 -32.72 1.17
N ASP A 5 32.62 -31.78 0.49
CA ASP A 5 32.18 -31.88 -0.90
C ASP A 5 33.42 -31.82 -1.80
N ASP A 6 34.33 -32.76 -1.60
CA ASP A 6 35.72 -32.64 -1.98
C ASP A 6 35.93 -32.99 -3.44
N ARG A 7 36.85 -32.25 -4.08
CA ARG A 7 37.42 -32.74 -5.33
C ARG A 7 38.02 -34.10 -5.03
N HIS A 8 37.85 -35.06 -5.94
CA HIS A 8 38.26 -36.47 -5.79
C HIS A 8 39.76 -36.71 -5.43
N PHE A 9 40.56 -35.64 -5.28
CA PHE A 9 41.99 -35.60 -5.06
C PHE A 9 42.44 -34.69 -3.90
N ASP A 10 41.57 -33.90 -3.25
CA ASP A 10 41.94 -33.07 -2.08
C ASP A 10 40.77 -32.73 -1.15
N THR A 11 41.09 -32.22 0.04
CA THR A 11 40.11 -31.88 1.09
C THR A 11 39.50 -30.49 0.96
N SER A 12 39.38 -29.95 -0.26
CA SER A 12 38.77 -28.64 -0.49
C SER A 12 37.33 -28.78 -0.98
N PRO A 13 36.35 -28.11 -0.33
CA PRO A 13 34.96 -28.16 -0.78
C PRO A 13 34.83 -27.59 -2.20
N ALA A 14 34.04 -28.26 -3.03
CA ALA A 14 33.70 -27.89 -4.38
C ALA A 14 32.75 -26.69 -4.35
N VAL A 15 33.33 -25.50 -4.27
CA VAL A 15 32.59 -24.24 -4.30
C VAL A 15 32.08 -23.87 -5.69
N SER A 16 32.29 -24.71 -6.72
CA SER A 16 31.91 -24.40 -8.09
C SER A 16 31.28 -25.56 -8.86
N VAL A 17 30.25 -25.26 -9.64
CA VAL A 17 29.57 -26.17 -10.56
C VAL A 17 29.69 -25.66 -12.00
N ARG A 18 29.64 -26.57 -12.97
CA ARG A 18 29.57 -26.19 -14.39
C ARG A 18 28.12 -25.89 -14.75
N GLY A 19 27.89 -24.66 -15.21
CA GLY A 19 26.62 -24.22 -15.75
C GLY A 19 26.74 -23.85 -17.23
N LEU A 20 25.61 -23.96 -17.94
CA LEU A 20 25.42 -23.30 -19.22
C LEU A 20 24.79 -21.93 -18.93
N SER A 21 25.50 -20.85 -19.26
CA SER A 21 24.96 -19.50 -19.16
C SER A 21 24.81 -18.88 -20.56
N MET A 22 23.60 -18.41 -20.85
CA MET A 22 23.28 -17.60 -22.02
C MET A 22 22.70 -16.29 -21.52
N ILE A 23 23.46 -15.19 -21.66
CA ILE A 23 23.01 -13.87 -21.20
C ILE A 23 23.03 -12.93 -22.40
N PRO A 24 21.86 -12.56 -22.92
CA PRO A 24 21.76 -11.41 -23.80
C PRO A 24 21.90 -10.13 -22.97
N ASP A 25 22.99 -9.38 -23.19
CA ASP A 25 23.27 -8.10 -22.52
C ASP A 25 23.12 -6.95 -23.52
N LYS A 26 21.94 -6.33 -23.51
CA LYS A 26 21.60 -5.20 -24.38
C LYS A 26 22.48 -3.96 -24.12
N THR A 27 23.00 -3.77 -22.92
CA THR A 27 23.65 -2.49 -22.52
C THR A 27 25.00 -2.27 -23.20
N GLN A 28 25.54 -3.31 -23.82
CA GLN A 28 26.80 -3.24 -24.56
C GLN A 28 26.65 -2.52 -25.90
N PRO A 29 27.65 -1.74 -26.34
CA PRO A 29 27.59 -0.99 -27.59
C PRO A 29 27.79 -1.86 -28.85
N ASP A 30 28.10 -3.15 -28.68
CA ASP A 30 28.38 -4.12 -29.75
C ASP A 30 27.19 -4.28 -30.71
N VAL A 31 27.46 -4.47 -32.00
CA VAL A 31 26.45 -4.83 -33.01
C VAL A 31 26.69 -6.30 -33.40
N PRO A 32 25.90 -7.25 -32.89
CA PRO A 32 26.17 -8.68 -33.06
C PRO A 32 25.85 -9.18 -34.48
N ASP A 33 24.96 -8.52 -35.22
CA ASP A 33 24.64 -8.84 -36.61
C ASP A 33 24.73 -7.58 -37.49
N PRO A 34 25.68 -7.51 -38.44
CA PRO A 34 25.81 -6.38 -39.37
C PRO A 34 24.57 -6.11 -40.24
N ASN A 35 23.69 -7.10 -40.45
CA ASN A 35 22.44 -6.90 -41.19
C ASN A 35 21.38 -6.16 -40.37
N TYR A 36 21.56 -6.06 -39.04
CA TYR A 36 20.67 -5.38 -38.11
C TYR A 36 21.45 -4.37 -37.24
N PRO A 37 21.96 -3.27 -37.82
CA PRO A 37 22.85 -2.33 -37.14
C PRO A 37 22.21 -1.59 -35.96
N ASP A 38 20.89 -1.56 -35.88
CA ASP A 38 20.13 -0.93 -34.79
C ASP A 38 19.97 -1.85 -33.57
N ILE A 39 20.28 -3.14 -33.69
CA ILE A 39 20.29 -4.08 -32.57
C ILE A 39 21.68 -4.04 -31.95
N LYS A 40 21.75 -3.50 -30.74
CA LYS A 40 22.98 -3.40 -29.95
C LYS A 40 22.94 -4.33 -28.75
N GLY A 41 24.10 -4.79 -28.33
CA GLY A 41 24.26 -5.67 -27.20
C GLY A 41 25.08 -6.89 -27.52
N ARG A 42 25.45 -7.63 -26.48
CA ARG A 42 26.30 -8.79 -26.57
C ARG A 42 25.55 -10.05 -26.15
N TYR A 43 25.71 -11.12 -26.91
CA TYR A 43 25.29 -12.45 -26.49
C TYR A 43 26.48 -13.17 -25.86
N TYR A 44 26.36 -13.43 -24.56
CA TYR A 44 27.29 -14.28 -23.87
C TYR A 44 26.85 -15.73 -24.00
N TYR A 45 27.73 -16.58 -24.55
CA TYR A 45 27.57 -18.03 -24.57
C TYR A 45 28.72 -18.66 -23.80
N PHE A 46 28.43 -19.12 -22.58
CA PHE A 46 29.41 -19.74 -21.70
C PHE A 46 29.00 -21.19 -21.41
N PRO A 47 29.37 -22.15 -22.27
CA PRO A 47 28.99 -23.56 -22.11
C PRO A 47 29.72 -24.26 -20.95
N LEU A 48 30.71 -23.61 -20.36
CA LEU A 48 31.52 -24.12 -19.24
C LEU A 48 31.65 -23.07 -18.13
N SER A 49 30.63 -22.22 -17.94
CA SER A 49 30.68 -21.20 -16.90
C SER A 49 30.83 -21.86 -15.53
N GLY A 50 31.82 -21.42 -14.75
CA GLY A 50 31.94 -21.80 -13.35
C GLY A 50 31.00 -20.94 -12.52
N MET A 51 30.04 -21.56 -11.83
CA MET A 51 29.09 -20.88 -10.95
C MET A 51 29.32 -21.34 -9.52
N TYR A 52 29.15 -20.45 -8.53
CA TYR A 52 29.17 -20.89 -7.15
C TYR A 52 28.00 -21.84 -6.90
N THR A 53 28.20 -22.86 -6.06
CA THR A 53 27.11 -23.78 -5.66
C THR A 53 25.93 -23.04 -5.02
N SER A 54 26.18 -21.87 -4.40
CA SER A 54 25.15 -20.96 -3.85
C SER A 54 24.28 -20.28 -4.91
N ASP A 55 24.80 -20.10 -6.13
CA ASP A 55 24.15 -19.36 -7.22
C ASP A 55 23.43 -20.31 -8.20
N ALA A 56 23.43 -21.60 -7.91
CA ALA A 56 22.70 -22.61 -8.68
C ALA A 56 21.19 -22.40 -8.51
N ASN A 57 20.58 -21.72 -9.48
CA ASN A 57 19.13 -21.53 -9.53
C ASN A 57 18.41 -22.90 -9.47
N GLY A 58 17.62 -23.09 -8.41
CA GLY A 58 16.78 -24.27 -8.21
C GLY A 58 17.49 -25.51 -7.67
N CYS A 59 18.25 -25.42 -6.58
CA CYS A 59 18.61 -26.62 -5.80
C CYS A 59 17.36 -27.21 -5.13
N ARG A 60 16.99 -28.45 -5.48
CA ARG A 60 16.11 -29.27 -4.61
C ARG A 60 16.89 -29.56 -3.33
N CYS A 61 16.25 -29.43 -2.17
CA CYS A 61 16.86 -29.80 -0.89
C CYS A 61 17.41 -31.23 -0.97
N ILE A 62 18.72 -31.38 -0.84
CA ILE A 62 19.37 -32.69 -0.68
C ILE A 62 19.50 -32.92 0.82
N LYS A 63 18.99 -34.06 1.30
CA LYS A 63 19.23 -34.51 2.68
C LYS A 63 20.72 -34.82 2.79
N ASP A 64 21.42 -34.07 3.65
CA ASP A 64 22.84 -34.29 3.91
C ASP A 64 23.08 -35.76 4.25
N PRO A 65 23.82 -36.53 3.42
CA PRO A 65 24.01 -37.96 3.62
C PRO A 65 24.89 -38.29 4.83
N LEU A 66 25.62 -37.32 5.41
CA LEU A 66 26.52 -37.55 6.53
C LEU A 66 25.81 -37.71 7.88
N TYR A 67 24.52 -37.42 7.99
CA TYR A 67 23.75 -37.67 9.22
C TYR A 67 23.81 -39.16 9.67
N VAL A 68 24.00 -40.10 8.73
CA VAL A 68 24.16 -41.55 9.03
C VAL A 68 25.58 -41.88 9.49
N VAL A 69 26.58 -41.14 9.02
CA VAL A 69 28.01 -41.44 9.25
C VAL A 69 28.53 -40.76 10.51
N ASN A 70 28.08 -39.53 10.76
CA ASN A 70 28.52 -38.69 11.87
C ASN A 70 27.54 -38.71 13.06
N ASP A 71 26.49 -39.53 12.99
CA ASP A 71 25.49 -39.78 14.05
C ASP A 71 24.96 -38.48 14.69
N TYR A 72 24.72 -37.46 13.87
CA TYR A 72 24.01 -36.26 14.30
C TYR A 72 22.57 -36.31 13.81
N ASP A 73 21.67 -36.06 14.75
CA ASP A 73 20.29 -35.74 14.49
C ASP A 73 20.10 -34.27 14.85
N PHE A 74 19.70 -33.46 13.88
CA PHE A 74 19.18 -32.12 14.14
C PHE A 74 17.66 -32.25 14.13
N PRO A 75 17.04 -32.66 15.24
CA PRO A 75 15.60 -32.79 15.29
C PRO A 75 15.00 -31.43 14.97
N THR A 76 14.11 -31.40 13.97
CA THR A 76 13.38 -30.19 13.64
C THR A 76 12.57 -29.78 14.85
N GLU A 77 13.03 -28.76 15.57
CA GLU A 77 12.26 -28.13 16.63
C GLU A 77 11.24 -27.21 15.97
N TYR A 78 9.99 -27.68 15.92
CA TYR A 78 8.88 -26.85 15.51
C TYR A 78 8.57 -25.89 16.65
N LEU A 79 8.92 -24.61 16.46
CA LEU A 79 8.34 -23.57 17.30
C LEU A 79 6.81 -23.67 17.19
N PRO A 80 6.08 -23.63 18.31
CA PRO A 80 4.62 -23.66 18.25
C PRO A 80 4.16 -22.52 17.35
N PRO A 81 3.29 -22.79 16.35
CA PRO A 81 2.85 -21.76 15.44
C PRO A 81 2.15 -20.67 16.27
N ALA A 82 2.64 -19.43 16.15
CA ALA A 82 1.91 -18.29 16.65
C ALA A 82 0.51 -18.31 16.01
N ALA A 83 -0.52 -17.92 16.76
CA ALA A 83 -1.86 -17.79 16.19
C ALA A 83 -1.81 -16.70 15.10
N GLU A 84 -1.76 -17.12 13.83
CA GLU A 84 -1.70 -16.22 12.70
C GLU A 84 -3.09 -16.03 12.10
N TYR A 85 -3.46 -14.78 11.84
CA TYR A 85 -4.66 -14.43 11.08
C TYR A 85 -4.25 -13.61 9.86
N ARG A 86 -4.31 -14.22 8.67
CA ARG A 86 -3.86 -13.61 7.41
C ARG A 86 -4.99 -13.35 6.41
N GLU A 87 -6.22 -13.65 6.80
CA GLU A 87 -7.37 -13.52 5.93
C GLU A 87 -7.62 -12.06 5.55
N GLY A 88 -7.85 -11.81 4.25
CA GLY A 88 -8.19 -10.48 3.76
C GLY A 88 -7.04 -9.50 3.69
N LEU A 89 -5.78 -9.93 3.89
CA LEU A 89 -4.60 -9.05 3.72
C LEU A 89 -4.54 -8.40 2.33
N SER A 90 -5.05 -9.08 1.29
CA SER A 90 -5.12 -8.55 -0.08
C SER A 90 -6.40 -7.77 -0.39
N ASN A 91 -7.35 -7.65 0.53
CA ASN A 91 -8.60 -6.92 0.29
C ASN A 91 -8.32 -5.43 0.03
N PRO A 92 -9.12 -4.72 -0.77
CA PRO A 92 -8.83 -3.34 -1.09
C PRO A 92 -8.98 -2.40 0.12
N HIS A 93 -8.29 -1.26 0.06
CA HIS A 93 -8.42 -0.16 1.03
C HIS A 93 -9.45 0.90 0.61
N ALA A 94 -9.76 0.92 -0.68
CA ALA A 94 -10.75 1.82 -1.27
C ALA A 94 -11.79 1.01 -2.05
N TYR A 95 -13.06 1.37 -1.92
CA TYR A 95 -14.17 0.78 -2.65
C TYR A 95 -14.74 1.83 -3.59
N GLN A 96 -14.64 1.56 -4.89
CA GLN A 96 -15.14 2.44 -5.94
C GLN A 96 -16.43 1.88 -6.52
N ILE A 97 -17.45 2.73 -6.64
CA ILE A 97 -18.67 2.46 -7.41
C ILE A 97 -19.05 3.70 -8.22
N VAL A 98 -19.88 3.52 -9.24
CA VAL A 98 -20.46 4.63 -10.00
C VAL A 98 -21.82 4.98 -9.40
N LYS A 99 -22.15 6.27 -9.30
CA LYS A 99 -23.46 6.72 -8.83
C LYS A 99 -24.58 6.06 -9.64
N SER A 100 -25.64 5.66 -8.93
CA SER A 100 -26.81 5.02 -9.53
C SER A 100 -28.07 5.81 -9.22
N GLY A 101 -29.08 5.70 -10.09
CA GLY A 101 -30.42 6.22 -9.83
C GLY A 101 -31.16 5.48 -8.70
N SER A 102 -30.63 4.36 -8.22
CA SER A 102 -31.13 3.57 -7.10
C SER A 102 -30.13 3.52 -5.93
N SER A 103 -30.62 3.18 -4.73
CA SER A 103 -29.75 2.92 -3.59
C SER A 103 -28.82 1.74 -3.90
N SER A 104 -27.58 1.81 -3.42
CA SER A 104 -26.55 0.80 -3.64
C SER A 104 -25.88 0.44 -2.33
N ILE A 105 -25.43 -0.80 -2.17
CA ILE A 105 -24.77 -1.27 -0.94
C ILE A 105 -23.33 -1.67 -1.26
N ILE A 106 -22.39 -1.17 -0.46
CA ILE A 106 -20.99 -1.60 -0.45
C ILE A 106 -20.77 -2.45 0.80
N GLU A 107 -20.34 -3.70 0.61
CA GLU A 107 -19.96 -4.59 1.70
C GLU A 107 -18.45 -4.66 1.86
N ILE A 108 -17.96 -4.36 3.07
CA ILE A 108 -16.53 -4.27 3.35
C ILE A 108 -16.14 -5.36 4.36
N PRO A 109 -15.37 -6.39 3.96
CA PRO A 109 -14.82 -7.36 4.88
C PRO A 109 -13.89 -6.74 5.92
N VAL A 110 -14.17 -7.03 7.18
CA VAL A 110 -13.36 -6.54 8.31
C VAL A 110 -12.10 -7.35 8.54
N SER A 111 -11.95 -8.55 7.96
CA SER A 111 -10.78 -9.44 8.14
C SER A 111 -9.46 -8.70 7.99
N LYS A 112 -9.37 -7.76 7.03
CA LYS A 112 -8.16 -6.99 6.79
C LYS A 112 -7.66 -6.22 8.03
N ALA A 113 -8.58 -5.66 8.82
CA ALA A 113 -8.25 -4.93 10.04
C ALA A 113 -7.47 -5.81 11.01
N PHE A 114 -7.98 -7.01 11.28
CA PHE A 114 -7.38 -7.97 12.21
C PHE A 114 -6.08 -8.56 11.66
N SER A 115 -6.02 -8.84 10.37
CA SER A 115 -4.81 -9.38 9.76
C SER A 115 -3.68 -8.36 9.74
N VAL A 116 -3.97 -7.09 9.43
CA VAL A 116 -2.94 -6.05 9.42
C VAL A 116 -2.48 -5.73 10.85
N GLN A 117 -3.41 -5.60 11.80
CA GLN A 117 -3.07 -5.35 13.20
C GLN A 117 -2.14 -6.45 13.76
N SER A 118 -2.49 -7.72 13.55
CA SER A 118 -1.70 -8.84 14.08
C SER A 118 -0.40 -9.10 13.32
N GLN A 119 -0.39 -8.96 11.98
CA GLN A 119 0.76 -9.36 11.15
C GLN A 119 1.74 -8.23 10.85
N LEU A 120 1.29 -6.97 10.87
CA LEU A 120 2.08 -5.81 10.43
C LEU A 120 2.28 -4.75 11.52
N LEU A 121 1.35 -4.63 12.47
CA LEU A 121 1.37 -3.58 13.50
C LEU A 121 1.78 -4.10 14.87
N ASN A 122 2.26 -5.34 14.95
CA ASN A 122 2.67 -6.00 16.19
C ASN A 122 1.59 -5.98 17.29
N ASN A 123 0.30 -6.04 16.91
CA ASN A 123 -0.83 -6.07 17.83
C ASN A 123 -1.55 -7.42 17.72
N THR A 124 -0.93 -8.47 18.25
CA THR A 124 -1.49 -9.83 18.23
C THR A 124 -2.71 -9.97 19.15
N GLU A 125 -2.81 -9.14 20.20
CA GLU A 125 -3.93 -9.12 21.14
C GLU A 125 -5.26 -8.79 20.48
N ILE A 126 -5.26 -8.13 19.31
CA ILE A 126 -6.48 -7.87 18.51
C ILE A 126 -7.27 -9.15 18.19
N LEU A 127 -6.62 -10.31 18.22
CA LEU A 127 -7.20 -11.63 17.96
C LEU A 127 -7.86 -12.27 19.19
N ASN A 128 -7.88 -11.58 20.33
CA ASN A 128 -8.62 -12.02 21.52
C ASN A 128 -10.13 -11.81 21.31
N PRO A 129 -11.00 -12.76 21.72
CA PRO A 129 -12.46 -12.63 21.54
C PRO A 129 -13.07 -11.35 22.11
N SER A 130 -12.51 -10.79 23.18
CA SER A 130 -12.94 -9.51 23.75
C SER A 130 -12.75 -8.32 22.80
N ASN A 131 -11.90 -8.43 21.79
CA ASN A 131 -11.61 -7.39 20.81
C ASN A 131 -12.48 -7.47 19.56
N PHE A 132 -13.35 -8.49 19.42
CA PHE A 132 -14.30 -8.57 18.32
C PHE A 132 -15.69 -9.04 18.74
N ASN A 133 -16.02 -8.93 20.02
CA ASN A 133 -17.32 -9.31 20.56
C ASN A 133 -18.43 -8.28 20.32
N ASN A 134 -18.11 -7.05 19.88
CA ASN A 134 -19.09 -5.99 19.66
C ASN A 134 -18.57 -4.95 18.65
N LEU A 135 -18.34 -5.39 17.42
CA LEU A 135 -17.87 -4.55 16.32
C LEU A 135 -18.86 -3.42 16.02
N LYS A 136 -18.31 -2.23 15.75
CA LYS A 136 -19.04 -1.02 15.37
C LYS A 136 -18.42 -0.39 14.14
N ALA A 137 -19.25 0.17 13.28
CA ALA A 137 -18.82 1.00 12.16
C ALA A 137 -19.22 2.45 12.38
N ASN A 138 -18.39 3.38 11.93
CA ASN A 138 -18.71 4.81 11.87
C ASN A 138 -18.36 5.40 10.51
N VAL A 139 -18.98 6.53 10.16
CA VAL A 139 -18.47 7.40 9.10
C VAL A 139 -17.56 8.41 9.77
N LEU A 140 -16.25 8.34 9.52
CA LEU A 140 -15.30 9.30 10.08
C LEU A 140 -15.55 10.68 9.49
N TRP A 141 -15.59 10.76 8.16
CA TRP A 141 -15.92 11.97 7.44
C TRP A 141 -16.49 11.68 6.06
N THR A 142 -17.22 12.64 5.49
CA THR A 142 -17.66 12.67 4.09
C THR A 142 -17.52 14.08 3.51
N MET A 143 -17.31 14.18 2.19
CA MET A 143 -17.44 15.45 1.45
C MET A 143 -18.89 15.80 1.12
N ASN A 144 -19.79 14.82 1.19
CA ASN A 144 -21.21 14.98 0.89
C ASN A 144 -22.04 14.30 1.99
N SER A 145 -22.72 15.09 2.82
CA SER A 145 -23.54 14.59 3.92
C SER A 145 -24.77 13.80 3.47
N GLY A 146 -25.16 13.91 2.19
CA GLY A 146 -26.20 13.08 1.58
C GLY A 146 -25.71 11.72 1.07
N LEU A 147 -24.39 11.47 1.02
CA LEU A 147 -23.81 10.31 0.34
C LEU A 147 -24.19 8.97 0.98
N ILE A 148 -23.95 8.84 2.29
CA ILE A 148 -24.21 7.61 3.04
C ILE A 148 -25.55 7.76 3.75
N SER A 149 -26.55 6.97 3.33
CA SER A 149 -27.88 6.97 3.94
C SER A 149 -27.90 6.17 5.24
N LYS A 150 -27.20 5.03 5.25
CA LYS A 150 -27.16 4.10 6.38
C LYS A 150 -25.84 3.34 6.43
N ILE A 151 -25.39 3.01 7.62
CA ILE A 151 -24.26 2.11 7.85
C ILE A 151 -24.58 1.15 8.98
N SER A 152 -24.18 -0.11 8.82
CA SER A 152 -24.40 -1.14 9.84
C SER A 152 -23.36 -2.25 9.76
N MET A 153 -23.24 -3.01 10.84
CA MET A 153 -22.39 -4.20 10.90
C MET A 153 -23.22 -5.44 10.58
N VAL A 154 -22.72 -6.26 9.66
CA VAL A 154 -23.16 -7.65 9.46
C VAL A 154 -22.24 -8.54 10.29
N ASN A 155 -22.84 -9.44 11.09
CA ASN A 155 -22.11 -10.26 12.06
C ASN A 155 -21.21 -9.42 12.98
N ALA A 156 -21.81 -8.56 13.80
CA ALA A 156 -21.09 -7.62 14.67
C ALA A 156 -20.38 -8.29 15.87
N SER A 157 -20.71 -9.55 16.18
CA SER A 157 -20.20 -10.26 17.35
C SER A 157 -19.84 -11.70 16.97
N PRO A 158 -18.83 -11.93 16.11
CA PRO A 158 -18.39 -13.27 15.73
C PRO A 158 -18.01 -14.10 16.96
N SER A 159 -18.42 -15.36 16.98
CA SER A 159 -18.18 -16.30 18.09
C SER A 159 -16.75 -16.83 18.17
N SER A 160 -16.03 -16.79 17.04
CA SER A 160 -14.66 -17.29 16.92
C SER A 160 -13.84 -16.43 15.98
N LEU A 161 -12.51 -16.64 15.98
CA LEU A 161 -11.61 -15.98 15.04
C LEU A 161 -11.95 -16.32 13.58
N GLN A 162 -12.40 -17.54 13.31
CA GLN A 162 -12.78 -18.00 11.97
C GLN A 162 -14.07 -17.31 11.49
N ASP A 163 -14.96 -16.92 12.41
CA ASP A 163 -16.22 -16.25 12.06
C ASP A 163 -16.02 -14.78 11.65
N LEU A 164 -14.85 -14.18 11.92
CA LEU A 164 -14.51 -12.83 11.43
C LEU A 164 -14.57 -12.72 9.91
N ALA A 165 -14.32 -13.83 9.21
CA ALA A 165 -14.48 -13.96 7.77
C ALA A 165 -15.87 -13.56 7.26
N ASN A 166 -16.89 -13.70 8.11
CA ASN A 166 -18.29 -13.42 7.81
C ASN A 166 -18.72 -12.02 8.25
N SER A 167 -17.86 -11.28 8.96
CA SER A 167 -18.15 -9.93 9.41
C SER A 167 -17.91 -8.92 8.28
N ARG A 168 -18.87 -8.01 8.08
CA ARG A 168 -18.84 -6.96 7.05
C ARG A 168 -19.34 -5.64 7.62
N ILE A 169 -18.81 -4.53 7.11
CA ILE A 169 -19.50 -3.24 7.19
C ILE A 169 -20.40 -3.13 5.95
N SER A 170 -21.70 -2.93 6.16
CA SER A 170 -22.66 -2.64 5.10
C SER A 170 -22.86 -1.13 5.04
N VAL A 171 -22.40 -0.51 3.94
CA VAL A 171 -22.54 0.93 3.68
C VAL A 171 -23.57 1.13 2.59
N GLU A 172 -24.69 1.77 2.92
CA GLU A 172 -25.74 2.12 1.96
C GLU A 172 -25.49 3.52 1.40
N ILE A 173 -25.39 3.59 0.07
CA ILE A 173 -25.15 4.80 -0.71
C ILE A 173 -26.49 5.30 -1.26
N ALA A 174 -26.80 6.55 -0.97
CA ALA A 174 -28.05 7.17 -1.40
C ALA A 174 -28.11 7.32 -2.94
N PRO A 175 -29.32 7.21 -3.54
CA PRO A 175 -29.51 7.41 -4.97
C PRO A 175 -29.00 8.78 -5.46
N ASN A 176 -28.41 8.80 -6.65
CA ASN A 176 -27.92 9.99 -7.34
C ASN A 176 -26.88 10.81 -6.56
N GLN A 177 -26.19 10.21 -5.58
CA GLN A 177 -25.11 10.86 -4.85
C GLN A 177 -23.75 10.36 -5.34
N SER A 178 -22.79 11.28 -5.44
CA SER A 178 -21.37 11.01 -5.65
C SER A 178 -20.56 11.75 -4.58
N GLY A 179 -19.29 11.36 -4.44
CA GLY A 179 -18.39 11.93 -3.46
C GLY A 179 -17.50 10.90 -2.78
N ASN A 180 -16.85 11.37 -1.73
CA ASN A 180 -15.88 10.58 -0.97
C ASN A 180 -16.26 10.56 0.50
N ALA A 181 -16.05 9.41 1.14
CA ALA A 181 -16.17 9.25 2.57
C ALA A 181 -15.11 8.28 3.10
N VAL A 182 -14.81 8.38 4.40
CA VAL A 182 -13.99 7.40 5.10
C VAL A 182 -14.85 6.74 6.16
N VAL A 183 -14.87 5.41 6.15
CA VAL A 183 -15.57 4.59 7.15
C VAL A 183 -14.55 3.89 8.04
N THR A 184 -14.88 3.74 9.32
CA THR A 184 -13.98 3.19 10.34
C THR A 184 -14.61 2.00 11.05
N LEU A 185 -13.78 1.02 11.42
CA LEU A 185 -14.13 -0.10 12.28
C LEU A 185 -13.64 0.15 13.71
N HIS A 186 -14.47 -0.22 14.69
CA HIS A 186 -14.20 -0.14 16.11
C HIS A 186 -14.76 -1.38 16.81
N ASN A 187 -14.46 -1.54 18.10
CA ASN A 187 -15.10 -2.53 18.98
C ASN A 187 -15.66 -1.85 20.24
N GLY A 188 -16.83 -2.28 20.69
CA GLY A 188 -17.55 -1.72 21.84
C GLY A 188 -18.31 -0.43 21.51
N SER A 189 -17.58 0.62 21.11
CA SER A 189 -18.10 1.96 20.85
C SER A 189 -17.50 2.56 19.57
N ILE A 190 -18.25 3.41 18.86
CA ILE A 190 -17.74 4.23 17.74
C ILE A 190 -16.70 5.28 18.18
N SER A 191 -16.62 5.59 19.47
CA SER A 191 -15.60 6.47 20.05
C SER A 191 -14.34 5.72 20.51
N ALA A 192 -14.35 4.38 20.47
CA ALA A 192 -13.17 3.57 20.77
C ALA A 192 -12.10 3.78 19.67
N PRO A 193 -10.83 3.40 19.90
CA PRO A 193 -9.80 3.51 18.88
C PRO A 193 -10.19 2.82 17.56
N VAL A 194 -9.87 3.47 16.44
CA VAL A 194 -10.08 2.90 15.10
C VAL A 194 -9.19 1.67 14.93
N TYR A 195 -9.78 0.54 14.57
CA TYR A 195 -9.04 -0.67 14.20
C TYR A 195 -8.52 -0.58 12.78
N TRP A 196 -9.34 -0.03 11.88
CA TRP A 196 -9.02 0.19 10.48
C TRP A 196 -10.03 1.14 9.83
N SER A 197 -9.65 1.71 8.70
CA SER A 197 -10.53 2.56 7.89
C SER A 197 -10.39 2.30 6.40
N TRP A 198 -11.46 2.56 5.68
CA TRP A 198 -11.59 2.38 4.24
C TRP A 198 -12.12 3.63 3.58
N HIS A 199 -11.64 3.89 2.37
CA HIS A 199 -12.10 4.98 1.52
C HIS A 199 -13.27 4.51 0.66
N ILE A 200 -14.39 5.22 0.73
CA ILE A 200 -15.54 5.05 -0.15
C ILE A 200 -15.45 6.12 -1.23
N TRP A 201 -15.45 5.70 -2.49
CA TRP A 201 -15.27 6.57 -3.64
C TRP A 201 -16.40 6.34 -4.64
N VAL A 202 -17.38 7.26 -4.65
CA VAL A 202 -18.54 7.17 -5.54
C VAL A 202 -18.37 8.19 -6.67
N THR A 203 -18.19 7.71 -7.90
CA THR A 203 -17.91 8.56 -9.07
C THR A 203 -19.17 8.87 -9.87
N ASP A 204 -19.15 9.98 -10.60
CA ASP A 204 -20.19 10.36 -11.55
C ASP A 204 -20.15 9.52 -12.83
N THR A 205 -18.95 9.08 -13.23
CA THR A 205 -18.67 8.30 -14.44
C THR A 205 -17.84 7.04 -14.09
N PRO A 206 -17.93 5.94 -14.87
CA PRO A 206 -17.08 4.76 -14.68
C PRO A 206 -15.60 5.13 -14.70
N VAL A 207 -14.81 4.56 -13.78
CA VAL A 207 -13.35 4.68 -13.80
C VAL A 207 -12.81 3.75 -14.87
N THR A 208 -12.02 4.28 -15.80
CA THR A 208 -11.38 3.50 -16.85
C THR A 208 -9.87 3.50 -16.68
N GLY A 209 -9.20 2.55 -17.34
CA GLY A 209 -7.74 2.43 -17.32
C GLY A 209 -7.13 2.88 -18.64
N TYR A 210 -6.00 3.58 -18.57
CA TYR A 210 -5.14 3.86 -19.70
C TYR A 210 -3.84 3.06 -19.57
N THR A 211 -3.50 2.29 -20.59
CA THR A 211 -2.26 1.50 -20.58
C THR A 211 -1.19 2.20 -21.39
N TYR A 212 -0.08 2.52 -20.71
CA TYR A 212 1.09 3.12 -21.31
C TYR A 212 2.20 2.08 -21.41
N THR A 213 2.70 1.87 -22.62
CA THR A 213 3.89 1.06 -22.87
C THR A 213 5.02 1.99 -23.26
N THR A 214 6.12 1.94 -22.53
CA THR A 214 7.33 2.76 -22.76
C THR A 214 7.82 2.69 -24.21
N GLU A 215 7.90 1.49 -24.77
CA GLU A 215 8.19 1.22 -26.17
C GLU A 215 7.84 -0.23 -26.54
N ALA A 216 7.59 -0.48 -27.82
CA ALA A 216 7.29 -1.83 -28.31
C ALA A 216 8.58 -2.63 -28.58
N PRO A 217 8.62 -3.95 -28.28
CA PRO A 217 9.72 -4.80 -28.65
C PRO A 217 10.07 -4.73 -30.14
N VAL A 218 11.37 -4.70 -30.44
CA VAL A 218 11.90 -4.83 -31.80
C VAL A 218 11.75 -6.29 -32.23
N ALA A 219 10.77 -6.55 -33.11
CA ALA A 219 10.43 -7.92 -33.53
C ALA A 219 11.58 -8.68 -34.22
N THR A 220 12.54 -7.97 -34.82
CA THR A 220 13.71 -8.57 -35.49
C THR A 220 14.81 -9.00 -34.52
N ALA A 221 14.77 -8.58 -33.26
CA ALA A 221 15.75 -8.92 -32.23
C ALA A 221 15.44 -10.26 -31.53
N VAL A 222 15.32 -11.33 -32.32
CA VAL A 222 14.77 -12.63 -31.87
C VAL A 222 15.57 -13.35 -30.77
N ASN A 223 16.86 -13.04 -30.60
CA ASN A 223 17.66 -13.67 -29.53
C ASN A 223 17.68 -12.84 -28.23
N TYR A 224 17.02 -11.68 -28.19
CA TYR A 224 16.80 -10.89 -26.99
C TYR A 224 15.33 -11.04 -26.53
N ILE A 225 15.10 -11.10 -25.22
CA ILE A 225 13.75 -11.05 -24.66
C ILE A 225 13.32 -9.59 -24.59
N ASN A 226 12.21 -9.24 -25.25
CA ASN A 226 11.61 -7.90 -25.22
C ASN A 226 12.62 -6.76 -25.52
N TYR A 227 13.50 -6.96 -26.51
CA TYR A 227 14.47 -5.95 -26.89
C TYR A 227 13.80 -4.65 -27.28
N VAL A 228 14.26 -3.56 -26.70
CA VAL A 228 13.81 -2.22 -27.07
C VAL A 228 15.01 -1.28 -27.17
N ASN A 229 14.86 -0.05 -27.64
CA ASN A 229 16.03 0.79 -27.95
C ASN A 229 16.39 1.75 -26.82
N LYS A 230 15.40 2.32 -26.13
CA LYS A 230 15.59 3.45 -25.21
C LYS A 230 15.56 3.10 -23.72
N ALA A 231 14.90 2.00 -23.35
CA ALA A 231 14.68 1.54 -21.98
C ALA A 231 15.36 0.19 -21.76
N ASP A 232 15.74 -0.15 -20.53
CA ASP A 232 16.38 -1.44 -20.26
C ASP A 232 15.39 -2.61 -20.42
N VAL A 233 14.12 -2.36 -20.13
CA VAL A 233 13.02 -3.32 -20.24
C VAL A 233 11.76 -2.62 -20.75
N VAL A 234 10.89 -3.37 -21.42
CA VAL A 234 9.53 -2.92 -21.72
C VAL A 234 8.75 -2.82 -20.42
N LEU A 235 8.47 -1.58 -20.01
CA LEU A 235 7.52 -1.30 -18.94
C LEU A 235 6.16 -1.01 -19.56
N GLN A 236 5.17 -1.81 -19.18
CA GLN A 236 3.77 -1.59 -19.46
C GLN A 236 3.07 -1.29 -18.13
N THR A 237 2.52 -0.09 -18.01
CA THR A 237 1.85 0.37 -16.79
C THR A 237 0.44 0.80 -17.14
N THR A 238 -0.53 0.28 -16.39
CA THR A 238 -1.92 0.72 -16.48
C THR A 238 -2.20 1.73 -15.38
N PHE A 239 -2.64 2.92 -15.77
CA PHE A 239 -3.06 4.00 -14.89
C PHE A 239 -4.57 4.11 -14.90
N MET A 240 -5.17 4.61 -13.82
CA MET A 240 -6.56 5.09 -13.88
C MET A 240 -6.63 6.36 -14.74
N ASP A 241 -7.78 6.60 -15.34
CA ASP A 241 -8.07 7.81 -16.11
C ASP A 241 -8.22 9.08 -15.26
N ARG A 242 -8.14 8.96 -13.93
CA ARG A 242 -8.22 10.05 -12.95
C ARG A 242 -7.54 9.67 -11.64
N ASP A 243 -7.25 10.67 -10.82
CA ASP A 243 -6.69 10.49 -9.49
C ASP A 243 -7.71 9.86 -8.52
N MET A 244 -7.21 9.12 -7.51
CA MET A 244 -8.06 8.56 -6.48
C MET A 244 -8.85 9.64 -5.75
N GLY A 245 -10.17 9.47 -5.72
CA GLY A 245 -11.10 10.40 -5.10
C GLY A 245 -11.68 11.46 -6.05
N ALA A 246 -11.18 11.58 -7.27
CA ALA A 246 -11.84 12.39 -8.30
C ALA A 246 -13.17 11.75 -8.70
N VAL A 247 -14.28 12.51 -8.67
CA VAL A 247 -15.60 11.95 -9.00
C VAL A 247 -15.88 11.95 -10.50
N ASP A 248 -15.20 12.77 -11.30
CA ASP A 248 -15.29 12.75 -12.77
C ASP A 248 -13.89 12.82 -13.42
N VAL A 249 -13.79 12.53 -14.71
CA VAL A 249 -12.58 12.71 -15.51
C VAL A 249 -12.32 14.19 -15.78
N PHE A 250 -11.05 14.58 -15.91
CA PHE A 250 -10.70 15.95 -16.29
C PHE A 250 -11.31 16.31 -17.66
N PRO A 251 -12.07 17.42 -17.78
CA PRO A 251 -12.73 17.77 -19.02
C PRO A 251 -11.74 18.29 -20.07
N ASN A 252 -12.11 18.20 -21.35
CA ASN A 252 -11.42 19.01 -22.37
C ASN A 252 -11.84 20.48 -22.19
N VAL A 253 -10.87 21.35 -21.88
CA VAL A 253 -11.10 22.77 -21.63
C VAL A 253 -10.79 23.55 -22.89
N VAL A 254 -11.79 24.21 -23.48
CA VAL A 254 -11.63 24.89 -24.78
C VAL A 254 -10.65 26.06 -24.69
N ASN A 255 -10.75 26.85 -23.62
CA ASN A 255 -9.83 27.95 -23.33
C ASN A 255 -9.35 27.87 -21.88
N PRO A 256 -8.15 27.31 -21.62
CA PRO A 256 -7.60 27.17 -20.27
C PRO A 256 -7.44 28.49 -19.50
N LEU A 257 -7.34 29.63 -20.21
CA LEU A 257 -7.20 30.95 -19.58
C LEU A 257 -8.54 31.55 -19.14
N SER A 258 -9.65 31.05 -19.69
CA SER A 258 -11.00 31.52 -19.34
C SER A 258 -12.03 30.38 -19.43
N PRO A 259 -11.97 29.38 -18.52
CA PRO A 259 -12.91 28.27 -18.53
C PRO A 259 -14.35 28.73 -18.23
N THR A 260 -15.35 28.06 -18.81
CA THR A 260 -16.76 28.32 -18.49
C THR A 260 -17.13 27.83 -17.09
N ALA A 261 -18.31 28.21 -16.59
CA ALA A 261 -18.79 27.75 -15.28
C ALA A 261 -18.99 26.22 -15.23
N GLU A 262 -19.46 25.64 -16.34
CA GLU A 262 -19.62 24.19 -16.50
C GLU A 262 -18.26 23.48 -16.53
N GLU A 263 -17.30 24.01 -17.29
CA GLU A 263 -15.93 23.48 -17.31
C GLU A 263 -15.29 23.54 -15.91
N LEU A 264 -15.43 24.66 -15.18
CA LEU A 264 -14.94 24.80 -13.81
C LEU A 264 -15.55 23.76 -12.87
N THR A 265 -16.84 23.48 -12.99
CA THR A 265 -17.51 22.48 -12.15
C THR A 265 -16.91 21.09 -12.40
N ARG A 266 -16.66 20.74 -13.66
CA ARG A 266 -16.03 19.46 -14.02
C ARG A 266 -14.56 19.40 -13.64
N ILE A 267 -13.82 20.49 -13.77
CA ILE A 267 -12.43 20.61 -13.29
C ILE A 267 -12.37 20.33 -11.79
N ARG A 268 -13.26 20.92 -10.99
CA ARG A 268 -13.34 20.64 -9.53
C ARG A 268 -13.68 19.18 -9.25
N ALA A 269 -14.62 18.60 -9.99
CA ALA A 269 -14.99 17.18 -9.87
C ALA A 269 -13.86 16.22 -10.22
N SER A 270 -12.90 16.66 -11.04
CA SER A 270 -11.73 15.87 -11.43
C SER A 270 -10.56 15.93 -10.45
N ALA A 271 -10.67 16.70 -9.36
CA ALA A 271 -9.64 16.78 -8.35
C ALA A 271 -9.63 15.51 -7.46
N GLY A 272 -8.49 14.83 -7.40
CA GLY A 272 -8.27 13.73 -6.47
C GLY A 272 -8.10 14.17 -5.01
N MET A 273 -8.03 13.20 -4.12
CA MET A 273 -7.69 13.40 -2.71
C MET A 273 -6.19 13.27 -2.49
N HIS A 274 -5.66 13.94 -1.46
CA HIS A 274 -4.25 13.84 -1.13
C HIS A 274 -3.98 12.66 -0.19
N TYR A 275 -2.82 12.03 -0.36
CA TYR A 275 -2.35 10.97 0.51
C TYR A 275 -0.93 11.29 0.95
N GLN A 276 -0.63 11.14 2.24
CA GLN A 276 0.75 11.18 2.70
C GLN A 276 1.45 9.91 2.23
N TRP A 277 2.68 10.05 1.71
CA TRP A 277 3.48 8.91 1.30
C TRP A 277 3.58 7.89 2.43
N GLY A 278 3.21 6.64 2.13
CA GLY A 278 3.13 5.61 3.14
C GLY A 278 1.96 5.77 4.11
N ARG A 279 0.82 6.36 3.71
CA ARG A 279 -0.46 6.24 4.42
C ARG A 279 -1.57 5.85 3.45
N LYS A 280 -2.55 5.11 3.94
CA LYS A 280 -3.68 4.61 3.15
C LYS A 280 -4.89 5.54 3.12
N ASP A 281 -4.97 6.49 4.04
CA ASP A 281 -6.17 7.27 4.28
C ASP A 281 -6.11 8.60 3.51
N PRO A 282 -7.19 8.98 2.80
CA PRO A 282 -7.26 10.25 2.11
C PRO A 282 -7.31 11.40 3.12
N LEU A 283 -6.55 12.44 2.80
CA LEU A 283 -6.52 13.69 3.53
C LEU A 283 -7.16 14.79 2.66
N PRO A 284 -8.22 15.44 3.14
CA PRO A 284 -8.84 16.57 2.46
C PRO A 284 -7.89 17.77 2.38
N VAL A 285 -7.88 18.44 1.23
CA VAL A 285 -7.18 19.72 1.04
C VAL A 285 -8.04 20.93 1.38
N PHE A 286 -9.35 20.74 1.55
CA PHE A 286 -10.35 21.79 1.83
C PHE A 286 -10.43 22.92 0.79
N GLN A 287 -9.64 22.85 -0.28
CA GLN A 287 -9.54 23.84 -1.34
C GLN A 287 -9.80 23.18 -2.70
N ASN A 288 -10.63 23.80 -3.51
CA ASN A 288 -10.87 23.33 -4.87
C ASN A 288 -9.68 23.65 -5.78
N ILE A 289 -9.42 22.78 -6.76
CA ILE A 289 -8.25 22.88 -7.65
C ILE A 289 -8.23 24.15 -8.52
N ASP A 290 -9.37 24.80 -8.68
CA ASP A 290 -9.47 26.09 -9.38
C ASP A 290 -8.95 27.27 -8.55
N ASN A 291 -8.53 27.04 -7.30
CA ASN A 291 -8.01 28.01 -6.35
C ASN A 291 -8.98 29.19 -6.09
N LYS A 292 -10.28 28.99 -6.33
CA LYS A 292 -11.31 30.05 -6.21
C LYS A 292 -12.33 29.78 -5.11
N SER A 293 -12.35 28.58 -4.55
CA SER A 293 -13.30 28.23 -3.50
C SER A 293 -12.76 27.15 -2.56
N PHE A 294 -13.33 27.12 -1.36
CA PHE A 294 -13.07 26.11 -0.34
C PHE A 294 -14.31 25.23 -0.16
N PHE A 295 -14.12 24.03 0.38
CA PHE A 295 -15.20 23.13 0.76
C PHE A 295 -15.00 22.67 2.19
N ASN A 296 -16.09 22.28 2.84
CA ASN A 296 -16.05 21.71 4.18
C ASN A 296 -16.08 20.19 4.13
N LEU A 297 -15.63 19.57 5.21
CA LEU A 297 -15.92 18.17 5.48
C LEU A 297 -17.06 18.04 6.49
N PHE A 298 -17.65 16.86 6.52
CA PHE A 298 -18.72 16.50 7.44
C PHE A 298 -18.31 15.29 8.25
N LEU A 299 -18.07 15.47 9.55
CA LEU A 299 -17.72 14.40 10.49
C LEU A 299 -18.97 13.63 10.88
N GLY A 300 -18.95 12.31 10.72
CA GLY A 300 -20.10 11.47 10.95
C GLY A 300 -20.19 10.92 12.37
N THR A 301 -21.42 10.73 12.84
CA THR A 301 -21.73 9.98 14.06
C THR A 301 -22.91 9.07 13.76
N VAL A 302 -22.68 7.77 13.84
CA VAL A 302 -23.68 6.74 13.55
C VAL A 302 -24.53 6.44 14.78
N ALA A 303 -25.84 6.50 14.62
CA ALA A 303 -26.81 6.08 15.63
C ALA A 303 -27.04 4.55 15.59
N ALA A 304 -27.66 4.00 16.64
CA ALA A 304 -27.89 2.55 16.76
C ALA A 304 -28.76 1.96 15.63
N ASN A 305 -29.64 2.76 15.02
CA ASN A 305 -30.46 2.38 13.86
C ASN A 305 -29.69 2.45 12.52
N GLY A 306 -28.42 2.87 12.53
CA GLY A 306 -27.55 3.01 11.37
C GLY A 306 -27.62 4.36 10.64
N THR A 307 -28.47 5.30 11.06
CA THR A 307 -28.51 6.65 10.46
C THR A 307 -27.30 7.46 10.90
N VAL A 308 -26.81 8.33 10.02
CA VAL A 308 -25.63 9.16 10.28
C VAL A 308 -26.03 10.61 10.50
N SER A 309 -25.61 11.20 11.62
CA SER A 309 -25.63 12.65 11.83
C SER A 309 -24.27 13.24 11.51
N TYR A 310 -24.24 14.47 11.00
CA TYR A 310 -23.01 15.12 10.59
C TYR A 310 -22.75 16.44 11.31
N ALA A 311 -21.49 16.67 11.66
CA ALA A 311 -20.97 17.96 12.12
C ALA A 311 -19.97 18.53 11.10
N THR A 312 -20.07 19.81 10.79
CA THR A 312 -19.18 20.45 9.82
C THR A 312 -17.78 20.64 10.40
N LEU A 313 -16.77 20.19 9.66
CA LEU A 313 -15.36 20.51 9.86
C LEU A 313 -14.94 21.53 8.81
N THR A 314 -14.55 22.72 9.26
CA THR A 314 -14.14 23.82 8.40
C THR A 314 -12.63 23.79 8.12
N PRO A 315 -12.17 24.41 7.01
CA PRO A 315 -10.75 24.53 6.72
C PRO A 315 -9.94 25.15 7.86
N ASP A 316 -10.47 26.19 8.51
CA ASP A 316 -9.77 26.90 9.61
C ASP A 316 -9.56 26.02 10.84
N VAL A 317 -10.48 25.09 11.12
CA VAL A 317 -10.36 24.15 12.25
C VAL A 317 -9.32 23.07 11.93
N TYR A 318 -9.29 22.59 10.69
CA TYR A 318 -8.37 21.53 10.27
C TYR A 318 -6.94 22.06 10.06
N ASN A 319 -6.79 23.18 9.35
CA ASN A 319 -5.51 23.82 9.04
C ASN A 319 -5.01 24.72 10.18
N ASN A 320 -5.08 24.22 11.42
CA ASN A 320 -4.61 24.91 12.61
C ASN A 320 -3.46 24.12 13.24
N LEU A 321 -2.25 24.68 13.20
CA LEU A 321 -1.04 24.06 13.78
C LEU A 321 -1.13 23.87 15.30
N SER A 322 -1.92 24.69 15.99
CA SER A 322 -2.18 24.55 17.43
C SER A 322 -3.43 23.67 17.71
N GLY A 323 -4.06 23.15 16.66
CA GLY A 323 -5.25 22.31 16.74
C GLY A 323 -4.92 20.82 16.92
N THR A 324 -5.88 19.96 16.60
CA THR A 324 -5.79 18.50 16.81
C THR A 324 -5.50 17.71 15.54
N TYR A 325 -5.62 18.33 14.36
CA TYR A 325 -5.50 17.64 13.07
C TYR A 325 -4.11 17.70 12.46
N ILE A 326 -3.23 18.60 12.90
CA ILE A 326 -1.83 18.62 12.48
C ILE A 326 -0.99 18.29 13.70
N VAL A 327 -0.38 17.10 13.72
CA VAL A 327 0.31 16.60 14.91
C VAL A 327 1.77 16.31 14.58
N PRO A 328 2.74 16.87 15.33
CA PRO A 328 4.16 16.64 15.10
C PRO A 328 4.68 15.34 15.73
N TYR A 329 5.77 14.81 15.16
CA TYR A 329 6.38 13.51 15.51
C TYR A 329 6.52 13.24 17.00
N ASN A 330 7.15 14.14 17.74
CA ASN A 330 7.39 13.95 19.16
C ASN A 330 6.09 13.75 19.95
N THR A 331 4.99 14.39 19.54
CA THR A 331 3.69 14.25 20.20
C THR A 331 3.07 12.87 19.98
N TYR A 332 3.01 12.40 18.73
CA TYR A 332 2.42 11.10 18.45
C TYR A 332 3.35 9.92 18.76
N ALA A 333 4.67 10.10 18.72
CA ALA A 333 5.62 9.10 19.18
C ALA A 333 5.48 8.86 20.69
N ALA A 334 5.38 9.93 21.48
CA ALA A 334 5.15 9.85 22.91
C ALA A 334 3.80 9.18 23.24
N SER A 335 2.71 9.57 22.57
CA SER A 335 1.39 8.97 22.81
C SER A 335 1.31 7.51 22.36
N SER A 336 2.16 7.09 21.42
CA SER A 336 2.30 5.70 20.97
C SER A 336 3.23 4.88 21.86
N GLY A 337 3.80 5.47 22.91
CA GLY A 337 4.72 4.79 23.83
C GLY A 337 6.02 4.36 23.17
N VAL A 338 6.52 5.11 22.19
CA VAL A 338 7.86 4.90 21.62
C VAL A 338 8.91 5.17 22.70
N GLN A 339 9.84 4.23 22.85
CA GLN A 339 10.96 4.29 23.80
C GLN A 339 12.28 4.26 23.05
N ASP A 340 13.34 4.83 23.64
CA ASP A 340 14.67 4.83 23.04
C ASP A 340 15.25 3.41 22.87
N ALA A 341 14.86 2.48 23.76
CA ALA A 341 15.26 1.09 23.72
C ALA A 341 14.47 0.22 22.71
N ASP A 342 13.42 0.75 22.09
CA ASP A 342 12.65 0.01 21.09
C ASP A 342 13.52 -0.28 19.87
N LYS A 343 13.40 -1.51 19.34
CA LYS A 343 13.98 -1.84 18.04
C LYS A 343 13.30 -1.01 16.96
N SER A 344 14.00 -0.72 15.86
CA SER A 344 13.46 0.09 14.76
C SER A 344 12.12 -0.44 14.24
N ALA A 345 11.94 -1.77 14.16
CA ALA A 345 10.68 -2.39 13.75
C ALA A 345 9.52 -2.10 14.73
N ASP A 346 9.78 -2.11 16.04
CA ASP A 346 8.76 -1.83 17.06
C ASP A 346 8.35 -0.36 17.05
N ARG A 347 9.32 0.55 16.87
CA ARG A 347 9.03 1.99 16.69
C ARG A 347 8.15 2.23 15.47
N ILE A 348 8.50 1.63 14.34
CA ILE A 348 7.72 1.73 13.10
C ILE A 348 6.31 1.20 13.32
N ALA A 349 6.14 0.01 13.92
CA ALA A 349 4.84 -0.58 14.19
C ALA A 349 3.97 0.32 15.09
N LYS A 350 4.53 0.92 16.14
CA LYS A 350 3.85 1.88 17.02
C LYS A 350 3.35 3.11 16.26
N ILE A 351 4.20 3.72 15.43
CA ILE A 351 3.84 4.91 14.64
C ILE A 351 2.82 4.59 13.54
N LEU A 352 2.96 3.45 12.86
CA LEU A 352 1.95 2.99 11.89
C LEU A 352 0.62 2.68 12.58
N SER A 353 0.63 2.10 13.78
CA SER A 353 -0.57 1.89 14.60
C SER A 353 -1.26 3.21 14.94
N TYR A 354 -0.49 4.26 15.27
CA TYR A 354 -1.04 5.60 15.48
C TYR A 354 -1.72 6.13 14.20
N SER A 355 -1.07 5.97 13.05
CA SER A 355 -1.61 6.39 11.76
C SER A 355 -2.96 5.74 11.45
N VAL A 356 -3.08 4.43 11.71
CA VAL A 356 -4.31 3.65 11.52
C VAL A 356 -5.42 4.08 12.49
N LYS A 357 -5.05 4.38 13.74
CA LYS A 357 -5.99 4.84 14.77
C LYS A 357 -6.49 6.27 14.51
N ASN A 358 -5.77 7.05 13.69
CA ASN A 358 -6.03 8.47 13.46
C ASN A 358 -6.04 8.82 11.96
N PRO A 359 -7.06 8.37 11.18
CA PRO A 359 -7.03 8.46 9.71
C PRO A 359 -6.98 9.91 9.20
N LEU A 360 -7.68 10.81 9.88
CA LEU A 360 -7.84 12.22 9.48
C LEU A 360 -6.72 13.14 10.01
N ILE A 361 -5.80 12.66 10.84
CA ILE A 361 -4.69 13.50 11.35
C ILE A 361 -3.61 13.61 10.28
N TYR A 362 -3.16 14.82 9.97
CA TYR A 362 -1.95 15.10 9.22
C TYR A 362 -0.72 14.98 10.14
N MET A 363 0.09 13.95 9.90
CA MET A 363 1.27 13.65 10.74
C MET A 363 2.49 14.35 10.15
N ILE A 364 3.13 15.24 10.89
CA ILE A 364 4.29 16.00 10.41
C ILE A 364 5.56 15.65 11.20
N PRO A 365 6.75 15.81 10.61
CA PRO A 365 7.98 15.74 11.38
C PRO A 365 8.07 16.90 12.38
N SER A 366 8.66 16.65 13.55
CA SER A 366 8.91 17.70 14.54
C SER A 366 10.07 18.62 14.17
N ALA A 367 11.01 18.13 13.36
CA ALA A 367 12.14 18.87 12.85
C ALA A 367 12.51 18.37 11.47
N PHE A 368 13.01 19.26 10.61
CA PHE A 368 13.57 18.86 9.32
C PHE A 368 14.99 18.32 9.51
N ALA A 369 15.33 17.32 8.69
CA ALA A 369 16.69 16.84 8.57
C ALA A 369 17.62 18.01 8.16
N PRO A 370 18.81 18.13 8.77
CA PRO A 370 19.73 19.22 8.46
C PRO A 370 20.21 19.12 7.00
N PHE A 371 20.21 20.26 6.30
CA PHE A 371 20.72 20.35 4.95
C PHE A 371 22.25 20.20 4.93
N ASN A 372 22.78 19.28 4.12
CA ASN A 372 24.21 19.10 3.97
C ASN A 372 24.75 20.05 2.88
N SER A 373 25.22 21.23 3.28
CA SER A 373 25.71 22.24 2.33
C SER A 373 27.03 21.87 1.65
N THR A 374 27.83 20.96 2.24
CA THR A 374 29.10 20.50 1.65
C THR A 374 28.85 19.47 0.55
N VAL A 375 27.87 18.59 0.75
CA VAL A 375 27.45 17.61 -0.26
C VAL A 375 25.91 17.56 -0.30
N PRO A 376 25.25 18.45 -1.06
CA PRO A 376 23.79 18.55 -1.11
C PRO A 376 23.07 17.23 -1.39
N ASN A 377 23.67 16.36 -2.22
CA ASN A 377 23.14 15.04 -2.56
C ASN A 377 23.07 14.06 -1.38
N TYR A 378 23.74 14.36 -0.26
CA TYR A 378 23.69 13.57 0.98
C TYR A 378 22.83 14.24 2.06
N THR A 379 21.93 15.15 1.67
CA THR A 379 20.89 15.64 2.57
C THR A 379 19.88 14.53 2.81
N ASN A 380 19.72 14.11 4.07
CA ASN A 380 18.72 13.12 4.43
C ASN A 380 17.30 13.66 4.23
N GLY A 381 16.39 12.79 3.79
CA GLY A 381 14.96 13.10 3.76
C GLY A 381 14.40 13.22 5.18
N THR A 382 13.33 14.01 5.32
CA THR A 382 12.53 14.07 6.56
C THR A 382 11.26 13.26 6.36
N ASP A 383 10.91 12.40 7.32
CA ASP A 383 9.76 11.51 7.25
C ASP A 383 8.86 11.70 8.50
N TRP A 384 7.58 11.40 8.37
CA TRP A 384 6.65 11.35 9.50
C TRP A 384 6.76 10.01 10.26
N LEU A 385 7.40 8.99 9.68
CA LEU A 385 7.58 7.70 10.36
C LEU A 385 8.69 7.73 11.43
N GLY A 386 9.68 8.61 11.27
CA GLY A 386 10.83 8.69 12.15
C GLY A 386 11.81 9.77 11.73
N THR A 387 12.82 9.99 12.57
CA THR A 387 13.92 10.93 12.32
C THR A 387 15.06 10.32 11.51
N GLU A 388 15.05 9.00 11.36
CA GLU A 388 16.02 8.24 10.55
C GLU A 388 15.52 8.12 9.09
N PRO A 389 16.41 8.26 8.09
CA PRO A 389 16.03 8.11 6.69
C PRO A 389 15.78 6.63 6.32
N ASN A 390 15.10 6.40 5.19
CA ASN A 390 14.96 5.09 4.52
C ASN A 390 14.30 3.97 5.35
N LEU A 391 13.43 4.33 6.30
CA LEU A 391 12.65 3.34 7.05
C LEU A 391 11.49 2.76 6.21
N ALA A 392 11.14 1.49 6.42
CA ALA A 392 9.92 0.83 5.91
C ALA A 392 9.47 1.26 4.50
N LEU A 393 10.28 1.03 3.46
CA LEU A 393 9.97 1.45 2.08
C LEU A 393 8.62 0.92 1.58
N ASP A 394 8.23 -0.30 1.99
CA ASP A 394 7.00 -0.98 1.56
C ASP A 394 5.80 -0.79 2.50
N ARG A 395 5.82 0.27 3.33
CA ARG A 395 4.93 0.41 4.51
C ARG A 395 3.41 0.33 4.26
N TRP A 396 2.92 0.41 3.02
CA TRP A 396 1.54 -0.01 2.65
C TRP A 396 1.37 -0.58 1.23
N GLY A 397 2.48 -0.87 0.54
CA GLY A 397 2.46 -1.37 -0.84
C GLY A 397 3.38 -2.57 -0.93
N ARG A 398 2.81 -3.77 -1.02
CA ARG A 398 3.60 -4.96 -1.37
C ARG A 398 3.64 -5.04 -2.89
N GLY A 399 4.75 -4.60 -3.49
CA GLY A 399 5.01 -4.79 -4.92
C GLY A 399 5.10 -6.26 -5.35
N GLU A 400 5.04 -7.19 -4.39
CA GLU A 400 5.19 -8.64 -4.61
C GLU A 400 3.93 -9.34 -5.19
N ARG A 401 2.77 -8.67 -5.23
CA ARG A 401 1.60 -9.17 -5.97
C ARG A 401 1.23 -8.19 -7.07
N ASN A 402 1.58 -8.56 -8.31
CA ASN A 402 0.92 -7.99 -9.48
C ASN A 402 -0.60 -8.17 -9.32
N PRO A 403 -1.41 -7.12 -9.51
CA PRO A 403 -2.81 -7.34 -9.85
C PRO A 403 -2.80 -8.08 -11.19
N VAL A 404 -3.24 -9.33 -11.17
CA VAL A 404 -3.49 -10.14 -12.38
C VAL A 404 -4.73 -9.60 -13.08
#